data_AF-A0A508AND5-F1
#
_entry.id   AF-A0A508AND5-F1
#
_cell.length_a   1.000
_cell.length_b   1.000
_cell.length_c   1.000
_cell.angle_alpha   90.00
_cell.angle_beta   90.00
_cell.angle_gamma   90.00
#
_symmetry.space_group_name_H-M   'P 1'
#
loop_
_entity.id
_entity.type
_entity.pdbx_description
1 polymer ?
#
loop_
_entity_poly.entity_id
_entity_poly.type
_entity_poly.pdbx_seq_one_letter_code
_entity_poly.pdbx_strand_id
1 'polypeptide(L)'
;MRARRGDTLALLAGVVLATVAATAPAQNSRETERKLQEVRRELKAVAAERRRIEGERGAANRELRQADEQVGRSSRGLREIELQLADEQASLDALHARRAGMRETMQGQREELARLLRAAHAQGGQAPLKVLLSQDSVAEANRLLAYHRYLQRDRVARIAELTAALEELDAVERDIAERQKQLQDSRQALDRQLAQLQDDRRARAQLVARLDQRYQDRRAREGALGRDAKGL
;
A
#
# COMPACT_ATOMS: atom_id res chain seq x y z
N MET A 1 73.83 74.11 10.70
CA MET A 1 73.22 75.44 10.88
C MET A 1 73.10 76.08 9.51
N ARG A 2 71.87 76.38 9.05
CA ARG A 2 71.50 77.18 7.86
C ARG A 2 72.01 76.65 6.50
N ALA A 3 71.40 76.87 5.33
CA ALA A 3 70.06 77.20 4.86
C ALA A 3 70.25 77.44 3.35
N ARG A 4 69.36 76.85 2.54
CA ARG A 4 68.80 77.38 1.27
C ARG A 4 69.72 77.98 0.20
N ARG A 5 69.45 77.57 -1.05
CA ARG A 5 68.91 78.37 -2.19
C ARG A 5 69.11 77.51 -3.44
N GLY A 6 68.21 77.41 -4.41
CA GLY A 6 67.11 78.27 -4.84
C GLY A 6 67.08 78.17 -6.36
N ASP A 7 65.91 77.95 -6.92
CA ASP A 7 65.60 77.70 -8.33
C ASP A 7 66.11 78.78 -9.30
N THR A 8 66.30 78.45 -10.59
CA THR A 8 65.55 79.04 -11.74
C THR A 8 66.11 78.64 -13.13
N LEU A 9 65.22 78.12 -13.97
CA LEU A 9 64.88 78.49 -15.37
C LEU A 9 65.98 78.82 -16.42
N ALA A 10 65.93 78.11 -17.56
CA ALA A 10 65.86 78.63 -18.97
C ALA A 10 66.22 77.50 -19.96
N LEU A 11 65.29 76.92 -20.73
CA LEU A 11 64.82 77.31 -22.07
C LEU A 11 65.78 77.03 -23.26
N LEU A 12 65.25 76.19 -24.17
CA LEU A 12 65.38 76.18 -25.65
C LEU A 12 66.37 75.24 -26.38
N ALA A 13 65.72 74.30 -27.09
CA ALA A 13 65.84 74.01 -28.53
C ALA A 13 66.88 72.99 -29.03
N GLY A 14 66.39 71.97 -29.73
CA GLY A 14 67.20 71.07 -30.56
C GLY A 14 66.48 69.79 -30.96
N VAL A 15 65.59 69.87 -31.94
CA VAL A 15 64.95 68.72 -32.61
C VAL A 15 66.00 67.94 -33.40
N VAL A 16 66.12 66.63 -33.15
CA VAL A 16 66.69 65.67 -34.10
C VAL A 16 65.81 64.42 -34.13
N LEU A 17 65.23 64.17 -35.30
CA LEU A 17 64.58 62.93 -35.70
C LEU A 17 65.54 61.75 -35.50
N ALA A 18 65.08 60.74 -34.76
CA ALA A 18 65.56 59.37 -34.91
C ALA A 18 64.34 58.45 -35.01
N THR A 19 63.98 58.20 -36.27
CA THR A 19 63.14 57.10 -36.72
C THR A 19 63.67 55.78 -36.19
N VAL A 20 62.98 55.19 -35.22
CA VAL A 20 62.99 53.73 -35.01
C VAL A 20 61.58 53.25 -35.25
N ALA A 21 61.30 53.00 -36.53
CA ALA A 21 60.26 52.08 -36.93
C ALA A 21 60.66 50.68 -36.45
N ALA A 22 60.26 50.32 -35.23
CA ALA A 22 60.28 48.95 -34.76
C ALA A 22 59.08 48.22 -35.37
N THR A 23 59.25 47.76 -36.61
CA THR A 23 58.39 46.77 -37.23
C THR A 23 58.72 45.38 -36.68
N ALA A 24 57.94 44.88 -35.69
CA ALA A 24 57.55 43.46 -35.49
C ALA A 24 56.89 43.23 -34.10
N PRO A 25 55.93 42.28 -33.93
CA PRO A 25 55.08 41.62 -34.91
C PRO A 25 53.57 41.79 -34.60
N ALA A 26 52.78 42.21 -35.58
CA ALA A 26 51.32 42.07 -35.55
C ALA A 26 50.83 40.60 -35.61
N GLN A 27 51.75 39.63 -35.64
CA GLN A 27 51.43 38.20 -35.68
C GLN A 27 50.98 37.64 -34.32
N ASN A 28 51.45 38.20 -33.19
CA ASN A 28 51.08 37.72 -31.84
C ASN A 28 49.64 38.08 -31.43
N SER A 29 49.10 39.21 -31.89
CA SER A 29 47.73 39.63 -31.55
C SER A 29 46.69 38.70 -32.18
N ARG A 30 46.84 38.38 -33.47
CA ARG A 30 45.92 37.44 -34.16
C ARG A 30 45.98 36.03 -33.58
N GLU A 31 47.15 35.59 -33.13
CA GLU A 31 47.32 34.27 -32.52
C GLU A 31 46.71 34.21 -31.10
N THR A 32 46.89 35.26 -30.31
CA THR A 32 46.27 35.40 -28.98
C THR A 32 44.74 35.47 -29.09
N GLU A 33 44.24 36.18 -30.08
CA GLU A 33 42.80 36.33 -30.30
C GLU A 33 42.14 35.04 -30.81
N ARG A 34 42.86 34.23 -31.59
CA ARG A 34 42.46 32.87 -31.95
C ARG A 34 42.40 31.95 -30.72
N LYS A 35 43.45 31.94 -29.88
CA LYS A 35 43.49 31.16 -28.62
C LYS A 35 42.34 31.56 -27.68
N LEU A 36 42.05 32.86 -27.57
CA LEU A 36 40.94 33.34 -26.75
C LEU A 36 39.57 32.89 -27.29
N GLN A 37 39.38 32.91 -28.61
CA GLN A 37 38.16 32.38 -29.23
C GLN A 37 38.01 30.88 -29.03
N GLU A 38 39.10 30.13 -29.09
CA GLU A 38 39.14 28.68 -28.87
C GLU A 38 38.76 28.34 -27.42
N VAL A 39 39.40 28.97 -26.44
CA VAL A 39 39.06 28.84 -25.01
C VAL A 39 37.60 29.22 -24.73
N ARG A 40 37.08 30.29 -25.35
CA ARG A 40 35.66 30.66 -25.22
C ARG A 40 34.72 29.60 -25.78
N ARG A 41 35.06 28.97 -26.91
CA ARG A 41 34.27 27.88 -27.49
C ARG A 41 34.28 26.65 -26.59
N GLU A 42 35.44 26.28 -26.05
CA GLU A 42 35.57 25.15 -25.14
C GLU A 42 34.85 25.38 -23.82
N LEU A 43 34.98 26.56 -23.19
CA LEU A 43 34.21 26.92 -21.99
C LEU A 43 32.70 26.85 -22.23
N LYS A 44 32.23 27.28 -23.41
CA LYS A 44 30.82 27.18 -23.78
C LYS A 44 30.39 25.73 -23.95
N ALA A 45 31.23 24.88 -24.55
CA ALA A 45 30.97 23.45 -24.69
C ALA A 45 30.93 22.73 -23.32
N VAL A 46 31.90 23.01 -22.44
CA VAL A 46 31.94 22.48 -21.07
C VAL A 46 30.71 22.92 -20.28
N ALA A 47 30.31 24.19 -20.37
CA ALA A 47 29.11 24.69 -19.70
C ALA A 47 27.82 24.02 -20.22
N ALA A 48 27.73 23.80 -21.54
CA ALA A 48 26.60 23.09 -22.15
C ALA A 48 26.53 21.63 -21.69
N GLU A 49 27.67 20.92 -21.66
CA GLU A 49 27.74 19.53 -21.21
C GLU A 49 27.41 19.40 -19.72
N ARG A 50 27.90 20.31 -18.86
CA ARG A 50 27.51 20.35 -17.43
C ARG A 50 26.00 20.52 -17.26
N ARG A 51 25.37 21.41 -18.02
CA ARG A 51 23.90 21.60 -17.97
C ARG A 51 23.15 20.35 -18.43
N ARG A 52 23.66 19.66 -19.45
CA ARG A 52 23.09 18.40 -19.94
C ARG A 52 23.16 17.33 -18.86
N ILE A 53 24.34 17.12 -18.24
CA ILE A 53 24.54 16.14 -17.17
C ILE A 53 23.59 16.42 -15.99
N GLU A 54 23.42 17.69 -15.61
CA GLU A 54 22.50 18.07 -14.54
C GLU A 54 21.03 17.79 -14.89
N GLY A 55 20.61 18.11 -16.12
CA GLY A 55 19.27 17.80 -16.60
C GLY A 55 18.98 16.30 -16.59
N GLU A 56 19.94 15.49 -17.01
CA GLU A 56 19.84 14.04 -16.99
C GLU A 56 19.87 13.44 -15.57
N ARG A 57 20.59 14.05 -14.61
CA ARG A 57 20.51 13.70 -13.18
C ARG A 57 19.12 13.98 -12.62
N GLY A 58 18.56 15.14 -12.94
CA GLY A 58 17.20 15.50 -12.54
C GLY A 58 16.16 14.50 -13.09
N ALA A 59 16.32 14.08 -14.34
CA ALA A 59 15.45 13.05 -14.93
C ALA A 59 15.57 11.70 -14.22
N ALA A 60 16.80 11.25 -13.95
CA ALA A 60 17.06 10.01 -13.22
C ALA A 60 16.43 10.00 -11.81
N ASN A 61 16.56 11.09 -11.05
CA ASN A 61 15.93 11.21 -9.73
C ASN A 61 14.40 11.15 -9.79
N ARG A 62 13.79 11.74 -10.82
CA ARG A 62 12.33 11.64 -11.02
C ARG A 62 11.90 10.22 -11.35
N GLU A 63 12.64 9.53 -12.22
CA GLU A 63 12.37 8.14 -12.60
C GLU A 63 12.46 7.21 -11.38
N LEU A 64 13.51 7.38 -10.55
CA LEU A 64 13.67 6.61 -9.31
C LEU A 64 12.54 6.87 -8.32
N ARG A 65 12.17 8.14 -8.10
CA ARG A 65 11.05 8.50 -7.22
C ARG A 65 9.75 7.86 -7.67
N GLN A 66 9.45 7.86 -8.97
CA GLN A 66 8.25 7.22 -9.51
C GLN A 66 8.23 5.71 -9.24
N ALA A 67 9.38 5.03 -9.40
CA ALA A 67 9.50 3.61 -9.09
C ALA A 67 9.35 3.33 -7.57
N ASP A 68 9.95 4.16 -6.71
CA ASP A 68 9.79 4.07 -5.25
C ASP A 68 8.33 4.24 -4.83
N GLU A 69 7.65 5.25 -5.39
CA GLU A 69 6.22 5.49 -5.13
C GLU A 69 5.35 4.32 -5.57
N GLN A 70 5.64 3.74 -6.73
CA GLN A 70 4.91 2.58 -7.25
C GLN A 70 5.05 1.38 -6.30
N VAL A 71 6.27 1.03 -5.89
CA VAL A 71 6.51 -0.03 -4.88
C VAL A 71 5.80 0.28 -3.57
N GLY A 72 5.81 1.55 -3.15
CA GLY A 72 5.11 2.02 -1.95
C GLY A 72 3.59 1.86 -2.04
N ARG A 73 2.98 2.17 -3.19
CA ARG A 73 1.54 1.94 -3.44
C ARG A 73 1.21 0.46 -3.41
N SER A 74 1.97 -0.38 -4.11
CA SER A 74 1.75 -1.82 -4.14
C SER A 74 1.89 -2.48 -2.77
N SER A 75 2.88 -2.03 -1.97
CA SER A 75 3.08 -2.52 -0.60
C SER A 75 1.94 -2.11 0.35
N ARG A 76 1.39 -0.90 0.21
CA ARG A 76 0.22 -0.46 1.00
C ARG A 76 -1.03 -1.25 0.63
N GLY A 77 -1.29 -1.42 -0.67
CA GLY A 77 -2.42 -2.23 -1.15
C GLY A 77 -2.34 -3.68 -0.67
N LEU A 78 -1.14 -4.27 -0.67
CA LEU A 78 -0.93 -5.62 -0.12
C LEU A 78 -1.33 -5.70 1.36
N ARG A 79 -0.87 -4.75 2.17
CA ARG A 79 -1.16 -4.72 3.61
C ARG A 79 -2.64 -4.52 3.91
N GLU A 80 -3.35 -3.75 3.09
CA GLU A 80 -4.80 -3.57 3.21
C GLU A 80 -5.55 -4.87 2.94
N ILE A 81 -5.16 -5.62 1.90
CA ILE A 81 -5.73 -6.94 1.59
C ILE A 81 -5.43 -7.95 2.71
N GLU A 82 -4.22 -7.94 3.27
CA GLU A 82 -3.86 -8.82 4.41
C GLU A 82 -4.74 -8.55 5.65
N LEU A 83 -5.04 -7.28 5.94
CA LEU A 83 -5.92 -6.90 7.05
C LEU A 83 -7.37 -7.32 6.79
N GLN A 84 -7.87 -7.13 5.56
CA GLN A 84 -9.20 -7.58 5.17
C GLN A 84 -9.33 -9.10 5.27
N LEU A 85 -8.33 -9.85 4.81
CA LEU A 85 -8.30 -11.32 4.93
C LEU A 85 -8.34 -11.79 6.39
N ALA A 86 -7.62 -11.10 7.28
CA ALA A 86 -7.63 -11.44 8.70
C ALA A 86 -9.01 -11.21 9.34
N ASP A 87 -9.67 -10.11 9.00
CA ASP A 87 -11.03 -9.79 9.46
C ASP A 87 -12.07 -10.78 8.91
N GLU A 88 -12.01 -11.09 7.61
CA GLU A 88 -12.86 -12.07 6.95
C GLU A 88 -12.72 -13.46 7.59
N GLN A 89 -11.49 -13.89 7.87
CA GLN A 89 -11.23 -15.17 8.53
C GLN A 89 -11.79 -15.18 9.97
N ALA A 90 -11.59 -14.12 10.74
CA ALA A 90 -12.13 -14.01 12.10
C ALA A 90 -13.67 -14.04 12.11
N SER A 91 -14.30 -13.36 11.15
CA SER A 91 -15.75 -13.37 10.97
C SER A 91 -16.28 -14.76 10.61
N LEU A 92 -15.60 -15.47 9.70
CA LEU A 92 -15.94 -16.83 9.33
C LEU A 92 -15.81 -17.81 10.51
N ASP A 93 -14.76 -17.66 11.33
CA ASP A 93 -14.56 -18.49 12.52
C ASP A 93 -15.66 -18.23 13.57
N ALA A 94 -16.07 -16.96 13.74
CA ALA A 94 -17.19 -16.60 14.62
C ALA A 94 -18.52 -17.21 14.12
N LEU A 95 -18.79 -17.20 12.82
CA LEU A 95 -19.97 -17.86 12.24
C LEU A 95 -19.93 -19.38 12.44
N HIS A 96 -18.76 -20.01 12.29
CA HIS A 96 -18.60 -21.44 12.56
C HIS A 96 -18.86 -21.79 14.03
N ALA A 97 -18.36 -20.98 14.97
CA ALA A 97 -18.63 -21.13 16.39
C ALA A 97 -20.12 -20.96 16.71
N ARG A 98 -20.76 -19.94 16.14
CA ARG A 98 -22.21 -19.71 16.26
C ARG A 98 -23.01 -20.92 15.77
N ARG A 99 -22.70 -21.43 14.58
CA ARG A 99 -23.33 -22.63 14.01
C ARG A 99 -23.18 -23.84 14.92
N ALA A 100 -22.00 -24.04 15.51
CA ALA A 100 -21.76 -25.15 16.44
C ALA A 100 -22.62 -25.04 17.70
N GLY A 101 -22.66 -23.85 18.33
CA GLY A 101 -23.49 -23.61 19.52
C GLY A 101 -24.98 -23.73 19.26
N MET A 102 -25.45 -23.29 18.08
CA MET A 102 -26.84 -23.49 17.66
C MET A 102 -27.18 -24.99 17.53
N ARG A 103 -26.32 -25.77 16.85
CA ARG A 103 -26.53 -27.21 16.68
C ARG A 103 -26.56 -27.96 18.01
N GLU A 104 -25.68 -27.60 18.95
CA GLU A 104 -25.68 -28.16 20.30
C GLU A 104 -26.97 -27.85 21.05
N THR A 105 -27.39 -26.59 21.04
CA THR A 105 -28.65 -26.14 21.67
C THR A 105 -29.86 -26.89 21.08
N MET A 106 -29.92 -26.99 19.75
CA MET A 106 -31.00 -27.68 19.05
C MET A 106 -31.01 -29.19 19.33
N GLN A 107 -29.84 -29.82 19.50
CA GLN A 107 -29.75 -31.21 19.91
C GLN A 107 -30.41 -31.42 21.28
N GLY A 108 -30.09 -30.57 22.26
CA GLY A 108 -30.71 -30.61 23.59
C GLY A 108 -32.23 -30.43 23.53
N GLN A 109 -32.72 -29.45 22.77
CA GLN A 109 -34.16 -29.22 22.55
C GLN A 109 -34.85 -30.43 21.91
N ARG A 110 -34.21 -31.07 20.91
CA ARG A 110 -34.74 -32.28 20.25
C ARG A 110 -34.83 -33.46 21.20
N GLU A 111 -33.82 -33.67 22.04
CA GLU A 111 -33.82 -34.74 23.03
C GLU A 111 -34.89 -34.56 24.11
N GLU A 112 -35.08 -33.32 24.58
CA GLU A 112 -36.15 -32.97 25.52
C GLU A 112 -37.53 -33.20 24.89
N LEU A 113 -37.76 -32.68 23.68
CA LEU A 113 -39.01 -32.86 22.95
C LEU A 113 -39.30 -34.34 22.68
N ALA A 114 -38.30 -35.13 22.28
CA ALA A 114 -38.43 -36.57 22.08
C ALA A 114 -38.79 -37.32 23.37
N ARG A 115 -38.29 -36.87 24.53
CA ARG A 115 -38.65 -37.42 25.85
C ARG A 115 -40.11 -37.10 26.19
N LEU A 116 -40.53 -35.85 25.99
CA LEU A 116 -41.92 -35.41 26.21
C LEU A 116 -42.91 -36.13 25.29
N LEU A 117 -42.53 -36.39 24.03
CA LEU A 117 -43.34 -37.13 23.06
C LEU A 117 -43.51 -38.59 23.47
N ARG A 118 -42.42 -39.27 23.87
CA ARG A 118 -42.47 -40.66 24.35
C ARG A 118 -43.31 -40.80 25.63
N ALA A 119 -43.14 -39.89 26.58
CA ALA A 119 -43.93 -39.89 27.82
C ALA A 119 -45.44 -39.72 27.54
N ALA A 120 -45.81 -38.78 26.68
CA ALA A 120 -47.21 -38.59 26.28
C ALA A 120 -47.78 -39.81 25.54
N HIS A 121 -46.98 -40.47 24.70
CA HIS A 121 -47.41 -41.67 23.99
C HIS A 121 -47.61 -42.87 24.93
N ALA A 122 -46.76 -43.02 25.95
CA ALA A 122 -46.89 -44.06 26.97
C ALA A 122 -48.16 -43.89 27.84
N GLN A 123 -48.56 -42.64 28.08
CA GLN A 123 -49.78 -42.34 28.85
C GLN A 123 -51.09 -42.60 28.06
N GLY A 124 -51.00 -42.74 26.73
CA GLY A 124 -52.12 -43.06 25.84
C GLY A 124 -53.03 -41.86 25.53
N GLY A 125 -53.31 -41.63 24.25
CA GLY A 125 -54.08 -40.45 23.76
C GLY A 125 -55.52 -40.31 24.28
N GLN A 126 -56.04 -41.32 24.97
CA GLN A 126 -57.39 -41.31 25.55
C GLN A 126 -57.42 -41.05 27.07
N ALA A 127 -56.28 -40.89 27.74
CA ALA A 127 -56.24 -40.68 29.19
C ALA A 127 -57.12 -39.50 29.68
N PRO A 128 -57.17 -38.34 29.01
CA PRO A 128 -58.05 -37.25 29.41
C PRO A 128 -59.54 -37.56 29.22
N LEU A 129 -59.90 -38.27 28.13
CA LEU A 129 -61.28 -38.69 27.85
C LEU A 129 -61.76 -39.77 28.83
N LYS A 130 -60.88 -40.71 29.20
CA LYS A 130 -61.19 -41.73 30.20
C LYS A 130 -61.47 -41.14 31.58
N VAL A 131 -60.72 -40.12 31.98
CA VAL A 131 -60.95 -39.41 33.26
C VAL A 131 -62.23 -38.57 33.24
N LEU A 132 -62.59 -37.98 32.09
CA LEU A 132 -63.89 -37.30 31.95
C LEU A 132 -65.07 -38.27 32.12
N LEU A 133 -64.91 -39.51 31.64
CA LEU A 133 -65.95 -40.54 31.63
C LEU A 133 -66.04 -41.33 32.95
N SER A 134 -65.02 -41.28 33.82
CA SER A 134 -64.99 -42.08 35.07
C SER A 134 -65.77 -41.48 36.24
N GLN A 135 -66.35 -40.27 36.12
CA GLN A 135 -67.30 -39.64 37.06
C GLN A 135 -66.88 -39.47 38.55
N ASP A 136 -65.71 -39.94 38.98
CA ASP A 136 -65.34 -40.01 40.41
C ASP A 136 -65.01 -38.66 41.08
N SER A 137 -64.59 -37.60 40.34
CA SER A 137 -64.70 -36.21 40.80
C SER A 137 -64.54 -35.17 39.66
N VAL A 138 -65.52 -34.27 39.49
CA VAL A 138 -65.53 -33.24 38.43
C VAL A 138 -64.38 -32.24 38.58
N ALA A 139 -63.99 -31.92 39.82
CA ALA A 139 -62.94 -30.94 40.10
C ALA A 139 -61.53 -31.45 39.72
N GLU A 140 -61.27 -32.74 39.85
CA GLU A 140 -59.99 -33.36 39.48
C GLU A 140 -59.86 -33.53 37.96
N ALA A 141 -60.94 -33.94 37.29
CA ALA A 141 -60.99 -34.00 35.83
C ALA A 141 -60.71 -32.63 35.18
N ASN A 142 -61.29 -31.54 35.71
CA ASN A 142 -61.05 -30.19 35.20
C ASN A 142 -59.58 -29.75 35.37
N ARG A 143 -58.94 -30.07 36.50
CA ARG A 143 -57.51 -29.79 36.73
C ARG A 143 -56.61 -30.55 35.75
N LEU A 144 -56.89 -31.85 35.54
CA LEU A 144 -56.12 -32.67 34.61
C LEU A 144 -56.23 -32.16 33.16
N LEU A 145 -57.43 -31.74 32.73
CA LEU A 145 -57.64 -31.15 31.41
C LEU A 145 -56.92 -29.81 31.24
N ALA A 146 -56.87 -28.98 32.29
CA ALA A 146 -56.11 -27.75 32.29
C ALA A 146 -54.61 -28.04 32.10
N TYR A 147 -54.05 -28.98 32.87
CA TYR A 147 -52.64 -29.39 32.73
C TYR A 147 -52.32 -29.96 31.36
N HIS A 148 -53.21 -30.79 30.80
CA HIS A 148 -53.03 -31.30 29.44
C HIS A 148 -52.99 -30.16 28.42
N ARG A 149 -53.89 -29.17 28.54
CA ARG A 149 -53.90 -27.99 27.65
C ARG A 149 -52.61 -27.18 27.74
N TYR A 150 -52.09 -26.97 28.95
CA TYR A 150 -50.80 -26.29 29.15
C TYR A 150 -49.65 -27.08 28.49
N LEU A 151 -49.59 -28.39 28.69
CA LEU A 151 -48.55 -29.23 28.09
C LEU A 151 -48.60 -29.24 26.55
N GLN A 152 -49.79 -29.25 25.96
CA GLN A 152 -49.93 -29.17 24.50
C GLN A 152 -49.48 -27.80 23.96
N ARG A 153 -49.79 -26.70 24.67
CA ARG A 153 -49.33 -25.36 24.30
C ARG A 153 -47.81 -25.25 24.36
N ASP A 154 -47.19 -25.75 25.44
CA ASP A 154 -45.74 -25.80 25.61
C ASP A 154 -45.06 -26.59 24.48
N ARG A 155 -45.64 -27.74 24.10
CA ARG A 155 -45.14 -28.54 22.96
C ARG A 155 -45.17 -27.78 21.63
N VAL A 156 -46.27 -27.09 21.33
CA VAL A 156 -46.37 -26.29 20.10
C VAL A 156 -45.36 -25.15 20.11
N ALA A 157 -45.17 -24.47 21.24
CA ALA A 157 -44.17 -23.42 21.40
C ALA A 157 -42.76 -23.94 21.13
N ARG A 158 -42.38 -25.08 21.72
CA ARG A 158 -41.06 -25.71 21.50
C ARG A 158 -40.80 -26.15 20.06
N ILE A 159 -41.83 -26.65 19.36
CA ILE A 159 -41.72 -26.98 17.93
C ILE A 159 -41.50 -25.71 17.11
N ALA A 160 -42.22 -24.63 17.42
CA ALA A 160 -42.05 -23.34 16.76
C ALA A 160 -40.64 -22.76 17.00
N GLU A 161 -40.14 -22.80 18.23
CA GLU A 161 -38.77 -22.39 18.58
C GLU A 161 -37.71 -23.20 17.82
N LEU A 162 -37.85 -24.53 17.76
CA LEU A 162 -36.93 -25.39 17.02
C LEU A 162 -36.98 -25.13 15.50
N THR A 163 -38.17 -24.83 14.97
CA THR A 163 -38.34 -24.48 13.56
C THR A 163 -37.66 -23.15 13.24
N ALA A 164 -37.84 -22.13 14.09
CA ALA A 164 -37.15 -20.85 13.94
C ALA A 164 -35.62 -21.01 14.04
N ALA A 165 -35.13 -21.85 14.96
CA ALA A 165 -33.71 -22.15 15.09
C ALA A 165 -33.12 -22.86 13.85
N LEU A 166 -33.90 -23.72 13.17
CA LEU A 166 -33.51 -24.34 11.90
C LEU A 166 -33.39 -23.28 10.78
N GLU A 167 -34.37 -22.38 10.65
CA GLU A 167 -34.33 -21.31 9.66
C GLU A 167 -33.13 -20.38 9.88
N GLU A 168 -32.85 -20.06 11.14
CA GLU A 168 -31.68 -19.26 11.51
C GLU A 168 -30.37 -20.00 11.22
N LEU A 169 -30.31 -21.31 11.47
CA LEU A 169 -29.15 -22.14 11.15
C LEU A 169 -28.89 -22.15 9.63
N ASP A 170 -29.93 -22.30 8.83
CA ASP A 170 -29.85 -22.26 7.37
C ASP A 170 -29.39 -20.88 6.86
N ALA A 171 -29.76 -19.79 7.55
CA ALA A 171 -29.25 -18.46 7.25
C ALA A 171 -27.74 -18.37 7.56
N VAL A 172 -27.30 -18.82 8.74
CA VAL A 172 -25.87 -18.85 9.10
C VAL A 172 -25.04 -19.71 8.14
N GLU A 173 -25.58 -20.85 7.70
CA GLU A 173 -24.88 -21.72 6.75
C GLU A 173 -24.72 -21.08 5.37
N ARG A 174 -25.73 -20.32 4.91
CA ARG A 174 -25.62 -19.51 3.69
C ARG A 174 -24.59 -18.39 3.84
N ASP A 175 -24.60 -17.69 4.97
CA ASP A 175 -23.61 -16.63 5.26
C ASP A 175 -22.18 -17.20 5.28
N ILE A 176 -21.98 -18.37 5.91
CA ILE A 176 -20.70 -19.08 5.90
C ILE A 176 -20.24 -19.37 4.47
N ALA A 177 -21.12 -19.91 3.62
CA ALA A 177 -20.77 -20.23 2.24
C ALA A 177 -20.39 -18.97 1.44
N GLU A 178 -21.10 -17.87 1.65
CA GLU A 178 -20.78 -16.59 1.02
C GLU A 178 -19.43 -16.03 1.50
N ARG A 179 -19.17 -16.04 2.81
CA ARG A 179 -17.89 -15.57 3.37
C ARG A 179 -16.71 -16.44 2.97
N GLN A 180 -16.91 -17.76 2.83
CA GLN A 180 -15.87 -18.65 2.29
C GLN A 180 -15.51 -18.30 0.84
N LYS A 181 -16.50 -17.98 0.01
CA LYS A 181 -16.26 -17.54 -1.36
C LYS A 181 -15.51 -16.22 -1.41
N GLN A 182 -15.95 -15.23 -0.63
CA GLN A 182 -15.28 -13.92 -0.55
C GLN A 182 -13.83 -14.07 -0.07
N LEU A 183 -13.59 -14.87 0.97
CA LEU A 183 -12.25 -15.17 1.46
C LEU A 183 -11.35 -15.79 0.37
N GLN A 184 -11.91 -16.67 -0.47
CA GLN A 184 -11.18 -17.25 -1.59
C GLN A 184 -10.84 -16.20 -2.66
N ASP A 185 -11.78 -15.31 -2.98
CA ASP A 185 -11.58 -14.22 -3.94
C ASP A 185 -10.52 -13.22 -3.42
N SER A 186 -10.57 -12.88 -2.13
CA SER A 186 -9.58 -12.04 -1.44
C SER A 186 -8.18 -12.67 -1.43
N ARG A 187 -8.08 -14.01 -1.26
CA ARG A 187 -6.79 -14.73 -1.37
C ARG A 187 -6.22 -14.68 -2.79
N GLN A 188 -7.06 -14.81 -3.82
CA GLN A 188 -6.60 -14.64 -5.19
C GLN A 188 -6.14 -13.21 -5.48
N ALA A 189 -6.81 -12.21 -4.90
CA ALA A 189 -6.39 -10.82 -5.00
C ALA A 189 -5.02 -10.60 -4.32
N LEU A 190 -4.78 -11.22 -3.16
CA LEU A 190 -3.49 -11.20 -2.47
C LEU A 190 -2.37 -11.75 -3.37
N ASP A 191 -2.58 -12.91 -4.00
CA ASP A 191 -1.58 -13.54 -4.87
C ASP A 191 -1.21 -12.64 -6.06
N ARG A 192 -2.21 -12.00 -6.69
CA ARG A 192 -1.99 -11.03 -7.77
C ARG A 192 -1.22 -9.81 -7.28
N GLN A 193 -1.54 -9.29 -6.10
CA GLN A 193 -0.88 -8.13 -5.53
C GLN A 193 0.58 -8.43 -5.12
N LEU A 194 0.84 -9.65 -4.63
CA LEU A 194 2.19 -10.13 -4.34
C LEU A 194 3.03 -10.21 -5.62
N ALA A 195 2.47 -10.78 -6.69
CA ALA A 195 3.14 -10.84 -7.99
C ALA A 195 3.46 -9.43 -8.51
N GLN A 196 2.49 -8.51 -8.46
CA GLN A 196 2.69 -7.11 -8.86
C GLN A 196 3.79 -6.42 -8.04
N LEU A 197 3.80 -6.61 -6.71
CA LEU A 197 4.84 -6.04 -5.86
C LEU A 197 6.24 -6.59 -6.20
N GLN A 198 6.34 -7.88 -6.51
CA GLN A 198 7.61 -8.49 -6.92
C GLN A 198 8.09 -7.91 -8.24
N ASP A 199 7.20 -7.72 -9.22
CA ASP A 199 7.54 -7.14 -10.51
C ASP A 199 7.92 -5.66 -10.38
N ASP A 200 7.22 -4.88 -9.57
CA ASP A 200 7.57 -3.48 -9.27
C ASP A 200 8.96 -3.39 -8.61
N ARG A 201 9.27 -4.30 -7.68
CA ARG A 201 10.60 -4.37 -7.03
C ARG A 201 11.70 -4.75 -8.02
N ARG A 202 11.44 -5.68 -8.94
CA ARG A 202 12.38 -6.06 -10.00
C ARG A 202 12.62 -4.91 -10.97
N ALA A 203 11.57 -4.24 -11.42
CA ALA A 203 11.66 -3.07 -12.30
C ALA A 203 12.47 -1.94 -11.64
N ARG A 204 12.21 -1.67 -10.37
CA ARG A 204 13.00 -0.71 -9.57
C ARG A 204 14.47 -1.12 -9.47
N ALA A 205 14.77 -2.38 -9.18
CA ALA A 205 16.16 -2.85 -9.06
C ALA A 205 16.92 -2.71 -10.39
N GLN A 206 16.28 -3.06 -11.51
CA GLN A 206 16.84 -2.85 -12.84
C GLN A 206 17.05 -1.36 -13.16
N LEU A 207 16.11 -0.52 -12.77
CA LEU A 207 16.24 0.93 -12.93
C LEU A 207 17.45 1.45 -12.14
N VAL A 208 17.57 1.10 -10.86
CA VAL A 208 18.71 1.50 -10.01
C VAL A 208 20.02 1.07 -10.66
N ALA A 209 20.15 -0.18 -11.09
CA ALA A 209 21.36 -0.66 -11.76
C ALA A 209 21.71 0.15 -13.03
N ARG A 210 20.70 0.47 -13.87
CA ARG A 210 20.88 1.31 -15.06
C ARG A 210 21.24 2.76 -14.71
N LEU A 211 20.71 3.29 -13.62
CA LEU A 211 21.01 4.65 -13.16
C LEU A 211 22.42 4.73 -12.56
N ASP A 212 22.85 3.71 -11.81
CA ASP A 212 24.20 3.62 -11.25
C ASP A 212 25.26 3.59 -12.34
N GLN A 213 25.07 2.77 -13.39
CA GLN A 213 25.96 2.76 -14.56
C GLN A 213 26.05 4.15 -15.22
N ARG A 214 24.89 4.77 -15.49
CA ARG A 214 24.84 6.14 -16.06
C ARG A 214 25.50 7.17 -15.15
N TYR A 215 25.40 7.03 -13.84
CA TYR A 215 26.02 7.93 -12.89
C TYR A 215 27.54 7.81 -12.89
N GLN A 216 28.08 6.59 -12.95
CA GLN A 216 29.52 6.35 -13.06
C GLN A 216 30.10 6.94 -14.34
N ASP A 217 29.44 6.71 -15.49
CA ASP A 217 29.85 7.28 -16.77
C ASP A 217 29.86 8.81 -16.74
N ARG A 218 28.83 9.42 -16.14
CA ARG A 218 28.75 10.88 -15.99
C ARG A 218 29.83 11.41 -15.06
N ARG A 219 30.10 10.74 -13.95
CA ARG A 219 31.17 11.13 -13.01
C ARG A 219 32.54 11.12 -13.70
N ALA A 220 32.80 10.11 -14.54
CA ALA A 220 34.01 10.04 -15.35
C ALA A 220 34.11 11.21 -16.35
N ARG A 221 33.00 11.55 -17.04
CA ARG A 221 32.94 12.69 -17.96
C ARG A 221 33.12 14.04 -17.26
N GLU A 222 32.45 14.28 -16.13
CA GLU A 222 32.64 15.49 -15.32
C GLU A 222 34.10 15.65 -14.88
N GLY A 223 34.74 14.55 -14.48
CA GLY A 223 36.16 14.53 -14.12
C GLY A 223 37.10 14.82 -15.29
N ALA A 224 36.79 14.35 -16.50
CA ALA A 224 37.52 14.70 -17.72
C ALA A 224 37.38 16.20 -18.03
N LEU A 225 36.15 16.72 -18.08
CA LEU A 225 35.87 18.14 -18.32
C LEU A 225 36.57 19.06 -17.31
N GLY A 226 36.63 18.67 -16.05
CA GLY A 226 37.32 19.43 -15.00
C GLY A 226 38.85 19.43 -15.12
N ARG A 227 39.44 18.43 -15.78
CA ARG A 227 40.87 18.40 -16.09
C ARG A 227 41.17 19.25 -17.32
N ASP A 228 40.37 19.13 -18.37
CA ASP A 228 40.51 19.91 -19.60
C ASP A 228 40.40 21.42 -19.28
N ALA A 229 39.39 21.81 -18.48
CA ALA A 229 39.23 23.20 -18.05
C ALA A 229 40.35 23.75 -17.14
N LYS A 230 41.15 22.88 -16.50
CA LYS A 230 42.32 23.28 -15.68
C LYS A 230 43.63 23.31 -16.48
N GLY A 231 43.67 22.64 -17.63
CA GLY A 231 44.84 22.58 -18.51
C GLY A 231 44.89 23.70 -19.55
N LEU A 232 43.82 24.48 -19.67
CA LEU A 232 43.69 25.72 -20.46
C LEU A 232 44.11 26.95 -19.64
#